data_AF-A0A533XQ00-F1
#
_entry.id   AF-A0A533XQ00-F1
#
_cell.length_a   1.000
_cell.length_b   1.000
_cell.length_c   1.000
_cell.angle_alpha   90.00
_cell.angle_beta   90.00
_cell.angle_gamma   90.00
#
_symmetry.space_group_name_H-M   'P 1'
#
loop_
_entity.id
_entity.type
_entity.pdbx_description
1 polymer ?
#
loop_
_entity_poly.entity_id
_entity_poly.type
_entity_poly.pdbx_seq_one_letter_code
_entity_poly.pdbx_strand_id
1 'polypeptide(L)'
;QALNALGYGKKGTGLVLNLVYNPLGPKLPPPQADLEADYRDELAGRFGISFNRLYTITNMPINRFLEDLHRSGQYERYIDLLVTSFNPAAVDGLMCRNLISVSWDGRLYDCDFNQMLDLPVDGALPQTIHEFDLALLARRQIVTGLHCYGCTAGAGSSCGGAISS
;
A
#
# COMPACT_ATOMS: atom_id res chain seq x y z
N GLN A 1 25.06 -2.30 1.80
CA GLN A 1 26.03 -2.94 2.72
C GLN A 1 26.27 -2.14 4.01
N ALA A 2 26.40 -0.80 3.98
CA ALA A 2 26.64 0.00 5.20
C ALA A 2 25.62 -0.25 6.34
N LEU A 3 24.33 -0.33 6.04
CA LEU A 3 23.30 -0.66 7.03
C LEU A 3 23.52 -2.05 7.66
N ASN A 4 23.87 -3.07 6.87
CA ASN A 4 24.19 -4.40 7.41
C ASN A 4 25.48 -4.40 8.23
N ALA A 5 26.45 -3.54 7.92
CA ALA A 5 27.66 -3.36 8.74
C ALA A 5 27.30 -2.78 10.11
N LEU A 6 26.33 -1.86 10.17
CA LEU A 6 25.77 -1.30 11.41
C LEU A 6 24.82 -2.26 12.15
N GLY A 7 24.52 -3.42 11.58
CA GLY A 7 23.70 -4.45 12.22
C GLY A 7 22.24 -4.53 11.77
N TYR A 8 21.78 -3.62 10.90
CA TYR A 8 20.43 -3.69 10.34
C TYR A 8 20.26 -4.92 9.45
N GLY A 9 19.08 -5.55 9.49
CA GLY A 9 18.81 -6.73 8.66
C GLY A 9 19.49 -8.01 9.15
N LYS A 10 20.15 -7.99 10.31
CA LYS A 10 20.84 -9.14 10.90
C LYS A 10 20.07 -9.68 12.10
N LYS A 11 20.03 -11.00 12.24
CA LYS A 11 19.36 -11.66 13.38
C LYS A 11 20.11 -11.33 14.68
N GLY A 12 19.37 -11.05 15.75
CA GLY A 12 19.92 -10.84 17.09
C GLY A 12 20.38 -9.41 17.41
N THR A 13 20.39 -8.49 16.45
CA THR A 13 20.76 -7.08 16.68
C THR A 13 19.59 -6.21 17.12
N GLY A 14 18.35 -6.64 16.84
CA GLY A 14 17.15 -5.82 16.99
C GLY A 14 16.99 -4.72 15.94
N LEU A 15 17.97 -4.52 15.05
CA LEU A 15 17.95 -3.47 14.03
C LEU A 15 17.26 -4.01 12.75
N VAL A 16 16.08 -3.45 12.45
CA VAL A 16 15.21 -3.95 11.37
C VAL A 16 15.47 -3.22 10.05
N LEU A 17 15.67 -4.00 8.98
CA LEU A 17 15.69 -3.53 7.60
C LEU A 17 14.68 -4.34 6.80
N ASN A 18 13.63 -3.69 6.33
CA ASN A 18 12.65 -4.29 5.43
C ASN A 18 12.81 -3.70 4.03
N LEU A 19 12.52 -4.51 3.02
CA LEU A 19 12.48 -4.10 1.63
C LEU A 19 11.04 -4.00 1.17
N VAL A 20 10.79 -3.09 0.23
CA VAL A 20 9.47 -2.90 -0.38
C VAL A 20 9.61 -3.10 -1.88
N TYR A 21 8.73 -3.91 -2.46
CA TYR A 21 8.68 -4.20 -3.88
C TYR A 21 7.36 -3.71 -4.48
N ASN A 22 7.48 -2.90 -5.52
CA ASN A 22 6.40 -2.54 -6.41
C ASN A 22 6.70 -3.12 -7.79
N PRO A 23 5.73 -3.74 -8.47
CA PRO A 23 5.95 -4.32 -9.79
C PRO A 23 6.25 -3.23 -10.82
N LEU A 24 7.04 -3.58 -11.84
CA LEU A 24 7.19 -2.75 -13.02
C LEU A 24 5.94 -2.87 -13.91
N GLY A 25 5.27 -1.74 -14.14
CA GLY A 25 4.12 -1.64 -15.04
C GLY A 25 2.79 -2.13 -14.44
N PRO A 26 1.77 -2.33 -15.31
CA PRO A 26 0.39 -2.62 -14.93
C PRO A 26 0.14 -4.10 -14.60
N LYS A 27 0.77 -4.60 -13.54
CA LYS A 27 0.56 -5.97 -13.06
C LYS A 27 0.48 -6.02 -11.53
N LEU A 28 -0.10 -7.09 -11.00
CA LEU A 28 -0.05 -7.37 -9.57
C LEU A 28 1.35 -7.87 -9.19
N PRO A 29 1.80 -7.64 -7.95
CA PRO A 29 3.04 -8.24 -7.48
C PRO A 29 2.89 -9.78 -7.38
N PRO A 30 4.01 -10.51 -7.47
CA PRO A 30 4.01 -11.95 -7.18
C PRO A 30 3.72 -12.22 -5.69
N PRO A 31 3.48 -13.48 -5.30
CA PRO A 31 3.35 -13.86 -3.90
C PRO A 31 4.55 -13.37 -3.08
N GLN A 32 4.26 -12.70 -1.96
CA GLN A 32 5.28 -12.05 -1.14
C GLN A 32 6.32 -13.04 -0.59
N ALA A 33 5.88 -14.23 -0.17
CA ALA A 33 6.76 -15.24 0.41
C ALA A 33 7.80 -15.75 -0.59
N ASP A 34 7.36 -16.07 -1.81
CA ASP A 34 8.24 -16.54 -2.88
C ASP A 34 9.23 -15.44 -3.29
N LEU A 35 8.74 -14.21 -3.49
CA LEU A 35 9.61 -13.09 -3.85
C LEU A 35 10.59 -12.73 -2.71
N GLU A 36 10.18 -12.88 -1.45
CA GLU A 36 11.07 -12.67 -0.29
C GLU A 36 12.23 -13.67 -0.32
N ALA A 37 11.95 -14.95 -0.60
CA ALA A 37 12.97 -15.99 -0.71
C ALA A 37 13.95 -15.69 -1.85
N ASP A 38 13.44 -15.38 -3.04
CA ASP A 38 14.26 -15.03 -4.20
C ASP A 38 15.18 -13.82 -3.90
N TYR A 39 14.64 -12.78 -3.26
CA TYR A 39 15.43 -11.59 -2.88
C TYR A 39 16.50 -11.92 -1.84
N ARG A 40 16.22 -12.83 -0.89
CA ARG A 40 17.23 -13.25 0.09
C ARG A 40 18.40 -13.92 -0.59
N ASP A 41 18.14 -14.86 -1.48
CA ASP A 41 19.18 -15.62 -2.15
C ASP A 41 20.02 -14.73 -3.07
N GLU A 42 19.37 -13.90 -3.88
CA GLU A 42 20.06 -13.02 -4.84
C GLU A 42 20.85 -11.89 -4.16
N LEU A 43 20.28 -11.25 -3.14
CA LEU A 43 20.96 -10.16 -2.43
C LEU A 43 22.10 -10.66 -1.54
N ALA A 44 21.94 -11.82 -0.90
CA ALA A 44 23.01 -12.42 -0.13
C ALA A 44 24.14 -12.91 -1.05
N GLY A 45 23.81 -13.66 -2.10
CA GLY A 45 24.79 -14.29 -2.98
C GLY A 45 25.61 -13.28 -3.78
N ARG A 46 24.97 -12.25 -4.35
CA ARG A 46 25.66 -11.27 -5.22
C ARG A 46 26.23 -10.08 -4.48
N PHE A 47 25.61 -9.67 -3.38
CA PHE A 47 25.92 -8.40 -2.72
C PHE A 47 26.21 -8.52 -1.22
N GLY A 48 26.08 -9.70 -0.62
CA GLY A 48 26.27 -9.87 0.83
C GLY A 48 25.28 -9.06 1.66
N ILE A 49 24.08 -8.79 1.13
CA ILE A 49 23.04 -8.00 1.80
C ILE A 49 22.03 -8.92 2.47
N SER A 50 21.69 -8.62 3.73
CA SER A 50 20.64 -9.29 4.48
C SER A 50 19.52 -8.31 4.87
N PHE A 51 18.30 -8.80 5.05
CA PHE A 51 17.14 -8.00 5.44
C PHE A 51 16.14 -8.85 6.24
N ASN A 52 15.18 -8.23 6.91
CA ASN A 52 14.22 -8.89 7.80
C ASN A 52 12.96 -9.34 7.08
N ARG A 53 12.32 -8.48 6.28
CA ARG A 53 11.11 -8.81 5.49
C ARG A 53 11.12 -8.12 4.12
N LEU A 54 10.44 -8.71 3.16
CA LEU A 54 10.05 -8.09 1.90
C LEU A 54 8.54 -7.86 1.93
N TYR A 55 8.11 -6.67 1.53
CA TYR A 55 6.71 -6.30 1.38
C TYR A 55 6.38 -6.04 -0.07
N THR A 56 5.34 -6.69 -0.60
CA THR A 56 4.84 -6.40 -1.94
C THR A 56 3.71 -5.39 -1.88
N ILE A 57 3.74 -4.42 -2.80
CA ILE A 57 2.75 -3.34 -2.90
C ILE A 57 2.26 -3.25 -4.34
N THR A 58 0.95 -3.12 -4.50
CA THR A 58 0.30 -2.89 -5.80
C THR A 58 0.45 -1.42 -6.19
N ASN A 59 0.73 -1.14 -7.47
CA ASN A 59 0.78 0.23 -7.95
C ASN A 59 -0.63 0.84 -7.98
N MET A 60 -0.87 1.91 -7.23
CA MET A 60 -2.18 2.58 -7.26
C MET A 60 -2.37 3.33 -8.59
N PRO A 61 -3.52 3.18 -9.28
CA PRO A 61 -3.78 3.83 -10.56
C PRO A 61 -4.15 5.32 -10.38
N ILE A 62 -3.24 6.09 -9.77
CA ILE A 62 -3.40 7.52 -9.46
C ILE A 62 -2.18 8.31 -9.92
N ASN A 63 -2.34 9.64 -10.08
CA ASN A 63 -1.27 10.60 -10.40
C ASN A 63 -0.31 10.10 -11.49
N ARG A 64 1.00 10.06 -11.23
CA ARG A 64 2.02 9.71 -12.23
C ARG A 64 1.78 8.35 -12.88
N PHE A 65 1.37 7.34 -12.11
CA PHE A 65 1.13 6.01 -12.68
C PHE A 65 -0.12 6.00 -13.56
N LEU A 66 -1.15 6.76 -13.19
CA LEU A 66 -2.33 6.96 -14.04
C LEU A 66 -1.97 7.62 -15.38
N GLU A 67 -1.13 8.65 -15.37
CA GLU A 67 -0.63 9.29 -16.59
C GLU A 67 0.14 8.30 -17.48
N ASP A 68 1.00 7.47 -16.88
CA ASP A 68 1.75 6.44 -17.59
C ASP A 68 0.82 5.37 -18.20
N LEU A 69 -0.23 4.97 -17.48
CA LEU A 69 -1.25 4.04 -17.97
C LEU A 69 -2.00 4.59 -19.18
N HIS A 70 -2.43 5.86 -19.13
CA HIS A 70 -3.08 6.50 -20.27
C HIS A 70 -2.14 6.67 -21.46
N ARG A 71 -0.90 7.14 -21.23
CA ARG A 71 0.10 7.32 -22.30
C ARG A 71 0.44 6.00 -22.99
N SER A 72 0.42 4.89 -22.26
CA SER A 72 0.68 3.56 -22.79
C SER A 72 -0.56 2.81 -23.30
N GLY A 73 -1.76 3.39 -23.16
CA GLY A 73 -3.03 2.75 -23.56
C GLY A 73 -3.39 1.51 -22.73
N GLN A 74 -2.92 1.44 -21.48
CA GLN A 74 -3.09 0.28 -20.59
C GLN A 74 -4.06 0.53 -19.44
N TYR A 75 -4.67 1.72 -19.37
CA TYR A 75 -5.52 2.12 -18.25
C TYR A 75 -6.71 1.18 -18.05
N GLU A 76 -7.52 0.98 -19.09
CA GLU A 76 -8.73 0.16 -19.02
C GLU A 76 -8.39 -1.28 -18.63
N ARG A 77 -7.36 -1.84 -19.26
CA ARG A 77 -6.85 -3.19 -18.95
C ARG A 77 -6.38 -3.30 -17.50
N TYR A 78 -5.71 -2.28 -16.98
CA TYR A 78 -5.21 -2.32 -15.62
C TYR A 78 -6.33 -2.21 -14.58
N ILE A 79 -7.31 -1.32 -14.80
CA ILE A 79 -8.50 -1.25 -13.95
C ILE A 79 -9.26 -2.57 -13.97
N ASP A 80 -9.45 -3.18 -15.15
CA ASP A 80 -10.10 -4.49 -15.28
C ASP A 80 -9.35 -5.58 -14.49
N LEU A 81 -8.01 -5.61 -14.57
CA LEU A 81 -7.20 -6.50 -13.75
C LEU A 81 -7.45 -6.30 -12.25
N LEU A 82 -7.47 -5.06 -11.77
CA LEU A 82 -7.69 -4.77 -10.35
C LEU A 82 -9.09 -5.18 -9.89
N VAL A 83 -10.11 -4.90 -10.69
CA VAL A 83 -11.51 -5.24 -10.40
C VAL A 83 -11.72 -6.75 -10.40
N THR A 84 -11.25 -7.45 -11.45
CA THR A 84 -11.39 -8.91 -11.59
C THR A 84 -10.56 -9.67 -10.56
N SER A 85 -9.51 -9.05 -10.02
CA SER A 85 -8.68 -9.62 -8.96
C SER A 85 -9.13 -9.20 -7.55
N PHE A 86 -10.29 -8.56 -7.40
CA PHE A 86 -10.79 -8.15 -6.10
C PHE A 86 -10.85 -9.33 -5.12
N ASN A 87 -10.20 -9.17 -3.97
CA ASN A 87 -10.17 -10.16 -2.92
C ASN A 87 -10.91 -9.65 -1.66
N PRO A 88 -12.12 -10.15 -1.37
CA PRO A 88 -12.85 -9.79 -0.16
C PRO A 88 -12.07 -10.06 1.13
N ALA A 89 -11.21 -11.08 1.17
CA ALA A 89 -10.43 -11.41 2.36
C ALA A 89 -9.37 -10.34 2.71
N ALA A 90 -8.97 -9.51 1.74
CA ALA A 90 -8.05 -8.40 1.99
C ALA A 90 -8.72 -7.22 2.70
N VAL A 91 -10.06 -7.13 2.66
CA VAL A 91 -10.81 -5.96 3.16
C VAL A 91 -10.56 -5.73 4.65
N ASP A 92 -10.57 -6.79 5.46
CA ASP A 92 -10.49 -6.65 6.92
C ASP A 92 -9.17 -6.04 7.40
N GLY A 93 -8.08 -6.25 6.66
CA GLY A 93 -6.77 -5.69 7.00
C GLY A 93 -6.44 -4.37 6.29
N LEU A 94 -7.39 -3.75 5.59
CA LEU A 94 -7.17 -2.45 4.95
C LEU A 94 -6.89 -1.35 5.99
N MET A 95 -5.89 -0.53 5.69
CA MET A 95 -5.47 0.59 6.54
C MET A 95 -6.59 1.62 6.78
N CYS A 96 -7.39 1.93 5.75
CA CYS A 96 -8.48 2.91 5.84
C CYS A 96 -9.59 2.53 6.84
N ARG A 97 -9.62 1.29 7.34
CA ARG A 97 -10.57 0.87 8.37
C ARG A 97 -10.19 1.33 9.77
N ASN A 98 -8.89 1.47 10.03
CA ASN A 98 -8.37 1.72 11.38
C ASN A 98 -7.55 3.00 11.47
N LEU A 99 -7.25 3.64 10.34
CA LEU A 99 -6.49 4.87 10.23
C LEU A 99 -7.32 5.95 9.56
N ILE A 100 -6.88 7.19 9.77
CA ILE A 100 -7.36 8.39 9.09
C ILE A 100 -6.12 9.18 8.65
N SER A 101 -6.16 9.76 7.45
CA SER A 101 -5.10 10.64 6.98
C SER A 101 -5.46 12.08 7.29
N VAL A 102 -4.49 12.85 7.76
CA VAL A 102 -4.64 14.27 8.10
C VAL A 102 -3.70 15.06 7.19
N SER A 103 -4.24 15.95 6.38
CA SER A 103 -3.44 16.83 5.53
C SER A 103 -2.77 17.94 6.35
N TRP A 104 -1.84 18.65 5.71
CA TRP A 104 -1.06 19.72 6.35
C TRP A 104 -1.92 20.88 6.84
N ASP A 105 -3.08 21.11 6.23
CA ASP A 105 -4.08 22.12 6.62
C ASP A 105 -5.14 21.56 7.59
N GLY A 106 -4.96 20.32 8.04
CA GLY A 106 -5.82 19.67 9.02
C GLY A 106 -7.06 18.98 8.46
N ARG A 107 -7.30 18.98 7.14
CA ARG A 107 -8.43 18.24 6.54
C ARG A 107 -8.28 16.72 6.72
N LEU A 108 -9.42 16.04 6.86
CA LEU A 108 -9.49 14.61 7.11
C LEU A 108 -9.83 13.81 5.85
N TYR A 109 -9.12 12.70 5.66
CA TYR A 109 -9.30 11.76 4.55
C TYR A 109 -9.27 10.32 5.06
N ASP A 110 -9.96 9.39 4.41
CA ASP A 110 -9.97 7.98 4.84
C ASP A 110 -8.62 7.28 4.70
N CYS A 111 -7.79 7.72 3.76
CA CYS A 111 -6.42 7.24 3.55
C CYS A 111 -5.58 8.29 2.81
N ASP A 112 -4.29 8.02 2.70
CA ASP A 112 -3.33 8.82 1.94
C ASP A 112 -3.68 8.89 0.44
N PHE A 113 -4.18 7.81 -0.16
CA PHE A 113 -4.62 7.85 -1.56
C PHE A 113 -5.85 8.74 -1.77
N ASN A 114 -6.80 8.72 -0.85
CA ASN A 114 -7.93 9.66 -0.86
C ASN A 114 -7.42 11.09 -0.72
N GLN A 115 -6.45 11.34 0.14
CA GLN A 115 -5.79 12.66 0.24
C GLN A 115 -5.10 13.08 -1.06
N MET A 116 -4.39 12.15 -1.73
CA MET A 116 -3.74 12.43 -3.02
C MET A 116 -4.74 12.70 -4.16
N LEU A 117 -5.98 12.27 -4.02
CA LEU A 117 -7.07 12.48 -4.99
C LEU A 117 -8.02 13.61 -4.57
N ASP A 118 -7.75 14.29 -3.46
CA ASP A 118 -8.64 15.27 -2.83
C ASP A 118 -10.07 14.74 -2.59
N LEU A 119 -10.17 13.52 -2.08
CA LEU A 119 -11.40 12.83 -1.70
C LEU A 119 -11.56 12.82 -0.18
N PRO A 120 -12.04 13.91 0.45
CA PRO A 120 -12.17 13.98 1.91
C PRO A 120 -13.13 12.91 2.45
N VAL A 121 -13.13 12.73 3.77
CA VAL A 121 -14.19 11.95 4.44
C VAL A 121 -15.58 12.51 4.08
N ASP A 122 -16.61 11.68 4.23
CA ASP A 122 -18.01 12.08 3.97
C ASP A 122 -18.35 13.45 4.58
N GLY A 123 -19.06 14.30 3.82
CA GLY A 123 -19.35 15.69 4.20
C GLY A 123 -20.19 15.86 5.47
N ALA A 124 -20.87 14.81 5.94
CA ALA A 124 -21.60 14.82 7.21
C ALA A 124 -20.70 14.55 8.44
N LEU A 125 -19.43 14.21 8.23
CA LEU A 125 -18.45 13.95 9.28
C LEU A 125 -17.59 15.20 9.56
N PRO A 126 -16.88 15.23 10.70
CA PRO A 126 -15.82 16.20 10.94
C PRO A 126 -14.88 16.33 9.73
N GLN A 127 -14.74 17.54 9.21
CA GLN A 127 -13.95 17.76 8.00
C GLN A 127 -12.48 18.06 8.32
N THR A 128 -12.22 18.50 9.55
CA THR A 128 -10.87 18.85 10.01
C THR A 128 -10.53 18.19 11.34
N ILE A 129 -9.23 18.08 11.63
CA ILE A 129 -8.71 17.53 12.88
C ILE A 129 -9.15 18.34 14.11
N HIS A 130 -9.52 19.62 13.94
CA HIS A 130 -10.05 20.45 15.01
C HIS A 130 -11.47 20.05 15.43
N GLU A 131 -12.21 19.42 14.54
CA GLU A 131 -13.57 18.92 14.75
C GLU A 131 -13.61 17.43 15.11
N PHE A 132 -12.43 16.81 15.31
CA PHE A 132 -12.27 15.37 15.43
C PHE A 132 -13.20 14.76 16.49
N ASP A 133 -14.00 13.79 16.04
CA ASP A 133 -14.86 12.97 16.90
C ASP A 133 -14.59 11.49 16.60
N LEU A 134 -13.96 10.81 17.57
CA LEU A 134 -13.62 9.40 17.43
C LEU A 134 -14.85 8.50 17.28
N ALA A 135 -15.95 8.78 17.98
CA ALA A 135 -17.13 7.91 17.96
C ALA A 135 -17.83 7.98 16.58
N LEU A 136 -17.88 9.16 15.98
CA LEU A 136 -18.37 9.36 14.61
C LEU A 136 -17.42 8.74 13.58
N LEU A 137 -16.13 9.07 13.65
CA LEU A 137 -15.13 8.65 12.66
C LEU A 137 -14.83 7.14 12.73
N ALA A 138 -14.97 6.48 13.88
CA ALA A 138 -14.82 5.03 14.00
C ALA A 138 -15.95 4.24 13.33
N ARG A 139 -17.09 4.88 13.03
CA ARG A 139 -18.26 4.27 12.38
C ARG A 139 -18.51 4.78 10.96
N ARG A 140 -17.59 5.60 10.44
CA ARG A 140 -17.75 6.23 9.15
C ARG A 140 -17.84 5.22 8.02
N GLN A 141 -18.60 5.58 7.00
CA GLN A 141 -18.46 4.95 5.69
C GLN A 141 -17.20 5.53 5.03
N ILE A 142 -16.33 4.63 4.57
CA ILE A 142 -15.10 5.00 3.88
C ILE A 142 -15.48 5.45 2.47
N VAL A 143 -14.99 6.62 2.04
CA VAL A 143 -15.17 7.10 0.68
C VAL A 143 -14.31 6.24 -0.25
N THR A 144 -14.97 5.53 -1.17
CA THR A 144 -14.31 4.61 -2.11
C THR A 144 -14.26 5.16 -3.53
N GLY A 145 -13.24 4.77 -4.29
CA GLY A 145 -13.12 5.01 -5.73
C GLY A 145 -12.45 3.83 -6.45
N LEU A 146 -12.19 3.96 -7.75
CA LEU A 146 -11.56 2.88 -8.54
C LEU A 146 -10.17 2.50 -8.02
N HIS A 147 -9.43 3.45 -7.44
CA HIS A 147 -8.12 3.20 -6.83
C HIS A 147 -8.19 2.22 -5.66
N CYS A 148 -9.34 2.10 -4.98
CA CYS A 148 -9.52 1.15 -3.87
C CYS A 148 -9.38 -0.31 -4.29
N TYR A 149 -9.60 -0.63 -5.57
CA TYR A 149 -9.30 -1.96 -6.11
C TYR A 149 -7.79 -2.25 -6.08
N GLY A 150 -6.92 -1.23 -6.13
CA GLY A 150 -5.48 -1.43 -5.97
C GLY A 150 -5.10 -1.97 -4.58
N CYS A 151 -5.81 -1.55 -3.53
CA CYS A 151 -5.57 -2.03 -2.15
C CYS A 151 -6.17 -3.42 -1.88
N THR A 152 -7.17 -3.83 -2.66
CA THR A 152 -7.95 -5.06 -2.43
C THR A 152 -7.70 -6.15 -3.47
N ALA A 153 -7.01 -5.85 -4.57
CA ALA A 153 -6.70 -6.82 -5.60
C ALA A 153 -5.63 -7.84 -5.14
N GLY A 154 -5.79 -9.09 -5.56
CA GLY A 154 -4.83 -10.17 -5.29
C GLY A 154 -4.70 -10.45 -3.80
N ALA A 155 -3.48 -10.39 -3.27
CA ALA A 155 -3.20 -10.58 -1.84
C ALA A 155 -3.54 -9.35 -0.97
N GLY A 156 -4.11 -8.29 -1.56
CA GLY A 156 -4.26 -6.99 -0.92
C GLY A 156 -2.93 -6.25 -0.79
N SER A 157 -2.98 -4.95 -0.52
CA SER A 157 -1.79 -4.10 -0.46
C SER A 157 -1.91 -3.06 0.64
N SER A 158 -0.95 -3.07 1.57
CA SER A 158 -0.79 -2.06 2.63
C SER A 158 0.68 -1.62 2.76
N CYS A 159 0.96 -0.62 3.60
CA CYS A 159 2.33 -0.28 3.99
C CYS A 159 3.07 -1.44 4.70
N GLY A 160 2.33 -2.46 5.18
CA GLY A 160 2.87 -3.71 5.72
C GLY A 160 2.94 -4.86 4.70
N GLY A 161 2.75 -4.59 3.41
CA GLY A 161 2.74 -5.58 2.33
C GLY A 161 1.38 -6.24 2.10
N ALA A 162 1.41 -7.50 1.64
CA ALA A 162 0.23 -8.32 1.42
C ALA A 162 -0.60 -8.49 2.70
N ILE A 163 -1.93 -8.39 2.56
CA ILE A 163 -2.88 -8.34 3.69
C ILE A 163 -3.59 -9.68 3.89
N SER A 164 -3.73 -10.47 2.82
CA SER A 164 -4.30 -11.81 2.84
C SER A 164 -3.32 -12.81 2.26
N SER A 165 -3.27 -14.01 2.86
CA SER A 165 -2.45 -15.15 2.42
C SER A 165 -3.08 -15.88 1.24
#